data_AF-W6VXL5-F1
#
_entry.id   AF-W6VXL5-F1
#
_cell.length_a   1.000
_cell.length_b   1.000
_cell.length_c   1.000
_cell.angle_alpha   90.00
_cell.angle_beta   90.00
_cell.angle_gamma   90.00
#
_symmetry.space_group_name_H-M   'P 1'
#
loop_
_entity.id
_entity.type
_entity.pdbx_description
1 polymer ?
#
loop_
_entity_poly.entity_id
_entity_poly.type
_entity_poly.pdbx_seq_one_letter_code
_entity_poly.pdbx_strand_id
1 'polypeptide(L)'
;MSSTPHHLAEEFPEFVVQMRHLRETDGHFHRECSAYEDVNHAVHKAETGLEPCDDVRMAELRKRRLALKDEIYGMLTRVEPVADQIG
;
A
#
# COMPACT_ATOMS: atom_id res chain seq x y z
N MET A 1 16.23 10.69 -8.59
CA MET A 1 14.97 11.04 -7.91
C MET A 1 14.01 9.92 -8.17
N SER A 2 13.93 8.97 -7.23
CA SER A 2 13.17 7.74 -7.37
C SER A 2 11.71 8.02 -7.05
N SER A 3 10.97 8.49 -8.05
CA SER A 3 9.52 8.62 -7.99
C SER A 3 8.95 7.23 -8.27
N THR A 4 8.84 6.40 -7.23
CA THR A 4 8.14 5.12 -7.34
C THR A 4 6.70 5.44 -7.73
N PRO A 5 6.19 5.04 -8.90
CA PRO A 5 4.80 5.27 -9.25
C PRO A 5 3.93 4.39 -8.34
N HIS A 6 2.77 4.88 -7.89
CA HIS A 6 1.83 4.19 -7.00
C HIS A 6 2.20 4.20 -5.52
N HIS A 7 2.27 5.39 -4.92
CA HIS A 7 2.22 5.50 -3.46
C HIS A 7 0.78 5.23 -2.98
N LEU A 8 0.62 4.63 -1.80
CA LEU A 8 -0.70 4.41 -1.20
C LEU A 8 -1.56 5.69 -1.12
N ALA A 9 -0.92 6.86 -0.98
CA ALA A 9 -1.59 8.15 -0.99
C ALA A 9 -2.26 8.51 -2.33
N GLU A 10 -1.77 7.97 -3.45
CA GLU A 10 -2.39 8.12 -4.77
C GLU A 10 -3.54 7.13 -4.97
N GLU A 11 -3.45 5.93 -4.39
CA GLU A 11 -4.53 4.93 -4.40
C GLU A 11 -5.68 5.30 -3.44
N PHE A 12 -5.37 6.00 -2.35
CA PHE A 12 -6.32 6.37 -1.29
C PHE A 12 -6.22 7.86 -0.92
N PRO A 13 -6.50 8.78 -1.86
CA PRO A 13 -6.34 10.23 -1.63
C PRO A 13 -7.22 10.75 -0.49
N GLU A 14 -8.41 10.17 -0.31
CA GLU A 14 -9.36 10.53 0.74
C GLU A 14 -8.87 10.11 2.14
N PHE A 15 -8.01 9.09 2.24
CA PHE A 15 -7.52 8.57 3.51
C PHE A 15 -6.12 9.06 3.86
N VAL A 16 -5.47 9.93 3.07
CA VAL A 16 -4.08 10.38 3.29
C VAL A 16 -3.84 10.92 4.69
N VAL A 17 -4.77 11.72 5.21
CA VAL A 17 -4.68 12.27 6.58
C VAL A 17 -4.72 11.15 7.62
N GLN A 18 -5.63 10.20 7.44
CA GLN A 18 -5.86 9.08 8.33
C GLN A 18 -4.70 8.07 8.29
N MET A 19 -4.16 7.80 7.10
CA MET A 19 -2.95 7.02 6.90
C MET A 19 -1.77 7.63 7.64
N ARG A 20 -1.57 8.95 7.54
CA ARG A 20 -0.47 9.61 8.26
C ARG A 20 -0.64 9.46 9.77
N HIS A 21 -1.85 9.67 10.27
CA HIS A 21 -2.16 9.48 11.69
C HIS A 21 -1.88 8.05 12.13
N LEU A 22 -2.39 7.05 11.42
CA LEU A 22 -2.19 5.64 11.74
C LEU A 22 -0.73 5.19 11.60
N ARG A 23 0.06 5.73 10.66
CA ARG A 23 1.50 5.43 10.59
C ARG A 23 2.26 5.90 11.83
N GLU A 24 1.77 6.92 12.51
CA GLU A 24 2.38 7.48 13.73
C GLU A 24 1.84 6.80 15.00
N THR A 25 0.56 6.44 15.02
CA THR A 25 -0.10 5.87 16.22
C THR A 25 -0.18 4.35 16.23
N ASP A 26 -0.21 3.70 15.06
CA ASP A 26 -0.39 2.27 14.88
C ASP A 26 0.84 1.62 14.21
N GLY A 27 1.62 0.90 15.03
CA GLY A 27 2.81 0.21 14.56
C GLY A 27 2.53 -0.96 13.61
N HIS A 28 1.32 -1.52 13.61
CA HIS A 28 0.92 -2.54 12.64
C HIS A 28 0.63 -1.88 11.30
N PHE A 29 -0.13 -0.79 11.28
CA PHE A 29 -0.41 -0.01 10.07
C PHE A 29 0.89 0.46 9.39
N HIS A 30 1.86 0.91 10.19
CA HIS A 30 3.18 1.29 9.71
C HIS A 30 3.89 0.14 8.98
N ARG A 31 3.83 -1.08 9.53
CA ARG A 31 4.45 -2.27 8.92
C ARG A 31 3.75 -2.65 7.62
N GLU A 32 2.42 -2.62 7.58
CA GLU A 32 1.68 -2.96 6.35
C GLU A 32 1.96 -1.97 5.23
N CYS A 33 2.01 -0.67 5.54
CA CYS A 33 2.40 0.35 4.56
C CYS A 33 3.82 0.12 4.03
N SER A 34 4.79 -0.18 4.92
CA SER A 34 6.16 -0.46 4.51
C SER A 34 6.24 -1.73 3.64
N ALA A 35 5.52 -2.79 4.02
CA ALA A 35 5.47 -4.02 3.25
C ALA A 35 4.86 -3.81 1.86
N TYR A 36 3.83 -2.97 1.75
CA TYR A 36 3.24 -2.59 0.46
C TYR A 36 4.26 -1.84 -0.40
N GLU A 37 4.95 -0.85 0.16
CA GLU A 37 5.98 -0.08 -0.55
C GLU A 37 7.12 -1.00 -1.04
N ASP A 38 7.56 -1.95 -0.21
CA ASP A 38 8.59 -2.95 -0.56
C ASP A 38 8.13 -3.86 -1.70
N VAL A 39 6.91 -4.40 -1.63
CA VAL A 39 6.34 -5.26 -2.68
C VAL A 39 6.17 -4.47 -3.99
N ASN A 40 5.70 -3.22 -3.93
CA ASN A 40 5.54 -2.39 -5.12
C ASN A 40 6.89 -2.11 -5.78
N HIS A 41 7.94 -1.86 -4.99
CA HIS A 41 9.29 -1.68 -5.50
C HIS A 41 9.84 -2.98 -6.11
N ALA A 42 9.57 -4.14 -5.50
CA ALA A 42 9.96 -5.45 -6.05
C ALA A 42 9.27 -5.73 -7.39
N VAL A 43 7.97 -5.44 -7.50
CA VAL A 43 7.23 -5.53 -8.78
C VAL A 43 7.85 -4.61 -9.82
N HIS A 44 8.14 -3.36 -9.47
CA HIS A 44 8.75 -2.42 -10.40
C HIS A 44 10.15 -2.86 -10.87
N LYS A 45 10.98 -3.40 -9.96
CA LYS A 45 12.30 -3.96 -10.31
C LYS A 45 12.19 -5.16 -11.25
N ALA A 46 11.20 -6.02 -11.00
CA ALA A 46 10.91 -7.17 -11.85
C ALA A 46 10.40 -6.73 -13.25
N GLU A 47 9.53 -5.71 -13.31
CA GLU A 47 9.00 -5.16 -14.56
C GLU A 47 10.06 -4.40 -15.37
N THR A 48 11.00 -3.74 -14.70
CA THR A 48 12.14 -3.07 -15.36
C THR A 48 13.25 -4.04 -15.80
N GLY A 49 13.08 -5.35 -15.55
CA GLY A 49 14.05 -6.38 -15.91
C GLY A 49 15.39 -6.26 -15.16
N LEU A 50 15.41 -5.50 -14.06
CA LEU A 50 16.60 -5.34 -13.22
C LEU A 50 16.94 -6.64 -12.47
N GLU A 51 15.93 -7.44 -12.19
CA GLU A 51 16.06 -8.73 -11.52
C GLU A 51 15.31 -9.80 -12.33
N PRO A 52 15.93 -10.94 -12.67
CA PRO A 52 15.21 -12.06 -13.27
C PRO A 52 14.15 -12.52 -12.26
N CYS A 53 12.90 -12.23 -12.56
CA CYS A 53 11.76 -12.57 -11.74
C CYS A 53 10.91 -13.56 -12.53
N ASP A 54 10.81 -14.79 -12.04
CA ASP A 54 9.97 -15.80 -12.67
C ASP A 54 8.49 -15.37 -12.62
N ASP A 55 7.70 -15.78 -13.61
CA ASP A 55 6.26 -15.46 -13.71
C ASP A 55 5.49 -15.83 -12.43
N VAL A 56 5.92 -16.90 -11.75
CA VAL A 56 5.38 -17.32 -10.45
C VAL A 56 5.63 -16.27 -9.38
N ARG A 57 6.86 -15.74 -9.29
CA ARG A 57 7.24 -14.70 -8.32
C ARG A 57 6.51 -13.39 -8.60
N MET A 58 6.33 -13.03 -9.87
CA MET A 58 5.50 -11.88 -10.27
C MET A 58 4.02 -12.05 -9.85
N ALA A 59 3.45 -13.24 -10.05
CA ALA A 59 2.07 -13.53 -9.63
C ALA A 59 1.92 -13.47 -8.10
N GLU A 60 2.89 -13.97 -7.35
CA GLU A 60 2.92 -13.86 -5.88
C GLU A 60 3.02 -12.43 -5.40
N LEU A 61 3.91 -11.63 -5.97
CA LEU A 61 4.05 -10.21 -5.64
C LEU A 61 2.76 -9.43 -5.89
N ARG A 62 2.09 -9.68 -7.03
CA ARG A 62 0.79 -9.07 -7.35
C ARG A 62 -0.30 -9.45 -6.35
N LYS A 63 -0.38 -10.74 -5.98
CA LYS A 63 -1.31 -11.22 -4.94
C LYS A 63 -1.03 -10.56 -3.60
N ARG A 64 0.25 -10.46 -3.21
CA ARG A 64 0.66 -9.84 -1.96
C ARG A 64 0.37 -8.34 -1.93
N ARG A 65 0.58 -7.64 -3.04
CA ARG A 65 0.19 -6.23 -3.20
C ARG A 65 -1.30 -6.03 -2.98
N LEU A 66 -2.13 -6.91 -3.55
CA LEU A 66 -3.58 -6.86 -3.37
C LEU A 66 -3.99 -7.12 -1.92
N ALA A 67 -3.45 -8.17 -1.29
CA ALA A 67 -3.74 -8.51 0.10
C ALA A 67 -3.35 -7.38 1.07
N LEU A 68 -2.16 -6.81 0.90
CA LEU A 68 -1.69 -5.67 1.70
C LEU A 68 -2.60 -4.45 1.50
N LYS A 69 -3.07 -4.23 0.28
CA LYS A 69 -4.01 -3.15 0.00
C LYS A 69 -5.35 -3.35 0.71
N ASP A 70 -5.89 -4.57 0.67
CA ASP A 70 -7.14 -4.90 1.35
C ASP A 70 -6.99 -4.76 2.87
N GLU A 71 -5.86 -5.16 3.44
CA GLU A 71 -5.57 -4.98 4.87
C GLU A 71 -5.45 -3.50 5.26
N ILE A 72 -4.69 -2.70 4.50
CA ILE A 72 -4.55 -1.26 4.71
C ILE A 72 -5.91 -0.58 4.62
N TYR A 73 -6.72 -0.91 3.60
CA TYR A 73 -8.06 -0.38 3.44
C TYR A 73 -8.99 -0.79 4.60
N GLY A 74 -8.91 -2.05 5.03
CA GLY A 74 -9.62 -2.54 6.20
C GLY A 74 -9.26 -1.77 7.48
N MET A 75 -7.99 -1.45 7.68
CA MET A 75 -7.56 -0.63 8.82
C MET A 75 -8.06 0.82 8.71
N LEU A 76 -8.03 1.41 7.52
CA LEU A 76 -8.51 2.78 7.28
C LEU A 76 -10.02 2.92 7.48
N THR A 77 -10.80 1.92 7.05
CA THR A 77 -12.26 1.92 7.18
C THR A 77 -12.74 1.47 8.56
N ARG A 78 -11.98 0.61 9.26
CA ARG A 78 -12.28 0.22 10.64
C ARG A 78 -12.13 1.36 11.62
N VAL A 79 -11.19 2.27 11.36
CA VAL A 79 -11.13 3.56 12.03
C VAL A 79 -12.20 4.42 11.39
N GLU A 80 -13.44 4.19 11.81
CA GLU A 80 -14.66 4.80 11.28
C GLU A 80 -14.36 6.18 10.70
N PRO A 81 -14.41 6.35 9.36
CA PRO A 81 -14.12 7.63 8.78
C PRO A 81 -15.20 8.57 9.29
N VAL A 82 -14.78 9.66 9.92
CA VAL A 82 -15.65 10.81 10.21
C VAL A 82 -15.99 11.49 8.87
N ALA A 83 -16.60 10.73 7.96
CA ALA A 83 -16.90 11.10 6.59
C ALA A 83 -18.36 10.83 6.22
N ASP A 84 -19.20 10.39 7.16
CA ASP A 84 -20.66 10.34 6.99
C ASP A 84 -21.37 11.49 7.75
N GLN A 85 -20.81 12.70 7.65
CA GLN A 85 -21.48 13.94 8.04
C GLN A 85 -21.28 15.04 6.99
N ILE A 86 -21.50 14.75 5.71
CA ILE A 86 -21.88 15.79 4.74
C ILE A 86 -22.85 15.17 3.73
N GLY A 87 -24.15 15.40 3.91
CA GLY A 87 -25.21 14.99 2.98
C GLY A 87 -26.60 15.06 3.58
#